data_AF-A0A1B0BLJ9-F1
#
_entry.id   AF-A0A1B0BLJ9-F1
#
_cell.length_a   1.000
_cell.length_b   1.000
_cell.length_c   1.000
_cell.angle_alpha   90.00
_cell.angle_beta   90.00
_cell.angle_gamma   90.00
#
_symmetry.space_group_name_H-M   'P 1'
#
loop_
_entity.id
_entity.type
_entity.pdbx_description
1 polymer ?
#
loop_
_entity_poly.entity_id
_entity_poly.type
_entity_poly.pdbx_seq_one_letter_code
_entity_poly.pdbx_strand_id
1 'polypeptide(L)'
;MARYNPLKICDFLLVNCLMPMVVSIELLNDNEEYSQLNISYFLKELIKSLKPSYKEVFVNINLFLDCLKNTNVNVFAGHVFNIIGGQIKGRLLKLIVDECLMDSLPATMDEYHKSTLVQGVLRFQQILVDNFLIHPEIDCTLTDFTKKFEQLFRNRLTKKVVEIAREIMHNDLQDMTIVVVGVDVAKNPFCFLFSLVKNTCGKKVF
;
A
#
# COMPACT_ATOMS: atom_id res chain seq x y z
N MET A 1 33.30 10.30 28.36
CA MET A 1 32.67 10.66 27.08
C MET A 1 31.80 9.50 26.61
N ALA A 2 30.48 9.67 26.58
CA ALA A 2 29.60 8.67 26.00
C ALA A 2 29.94 8.54 24.50
N ARG A 3 30.35 7.35 24.06
CA ARG A 3 30.55 7.06 22.64
C ARG A 3 29.17 7.07 21.98
N TYR A 4 28.88 8.17 21.29
CA TYR A 4 27.64 8.32 20.53
C TYR A 4 27.63 7.30 19.39
N ASN A 5 26.60 6.45 19.32
CA ASN A 5 26.46 5.47 18.26
C ASN A 5 25.59 6.06 17.15
N PRO A 6 26.17 6.41 15.97
CA PRO A 6 25.42 7.02 14.88
C PRO A 6 24.29 6.13 14.33
N LEU A 7 24.38 4.81 14.53
CA LEU A 7 23.31 3.88 14.16
C LEU A 7 22.04 4.10 14.99
N LYS A 8 22.16 4.49 16.26
CA LYS A 8 21.00 4.75 17.12
C LYS A 8 20.19 5.94 16.63
N ILE A 9 20.82 6.97 16.05
CA ILE A 9 20.10 8.07 15.42
C ILE A 9 19.36 7.58 14.18
N CYS A 10 20.05 6.82 13.33
CA CYS A 10 19.46 6.33 12.09
C CYS A 10 18.23 5.47 12.39
N ASP A 11 18.33 4.57 13.37
CA ASP A 11 17.19 3.80 13.86
C ASP A 11 16.11 4.69 14.48
N PHE A 12 16.48 5.72 15.24
CA PHE A 12 15.51 6.65 15.80
C PHE A 12 14.72 7.38 14.70
N LEU A 13 15.41 7.93 13.69
CA LEU A 13 14.79 8.63 12.56
C LEU A 13 13.86 7.70 11.77
N LEU A 14 14.29 6.46 11.55
CA LEU A 14 13.45 5.51 10.83
C LEU A 14 12.24 5.09 11.66
N VAL A 15 12.43 4.62 12.88
CA VAL A 15 11.39 3.99 13.70
C VAL A 15 10.42 4.99 14.29
N ASN A 16 10.90 6.16 14.72
CA ASN A 16 10.08 7.12 15.46
C ASN A 16 9.63 8.31 14.61
N CYS A 17 10.24 8.54 13.44
CA CYS A 17 9.84 9.65 12.57
C CYS A 17 9.24 9.14 11.26
N LEU A 18 10.00 8.39 10.46
CA LEU A 18 9.59 8.01 9.10
C LEU A 18 8.55 6.89 9.06
N MET A 19 8.69 5.85 9.89
CA MET A 19 7.73 4.75 9.96
C MET A 19 6.31 5.24 10.30
N PRO A 20 6.11 6.09 11.33
CA PRO A 20 4.80 6.69 11.60
C PRO A 20 4.22 7.43 10.40
N MET A 21 5.03 8.18 9.64
CA MET A 21 4.56 8.92 8.44
C MET A 21 3.96 8.03 7.36
N VAL A 22 4.40 6.79 7.27
CA VAL A 22 3.85 5.81 6.31
C VAL A 22 2.57 5.17 6.85
N VAL A 23 2.45 5.02 8.17
CA VAL A 23 1.46 4.15 8.80
C VAL A 23 0.30 4.92 9.43
N SER A 24 0.51 6.04 10.12
CA SER A 24 -0.58 6.80 10.76
C SER A 24 -0.11 8.18 11.28
N ILE A 25 -0.50 9.27 10.60
CA ILE A 25 -0.20 10.64 11.06
C ILE A 25 -1.29 11.65 10.65
N GLU A 26 -1.58 12.59 11.57
CA GLU A 26 -1.96 13.97 11.27
C GLU A 26 -0.76 14.90 11.58
N LEU A 27 -0.27 15.64 10.58
CA LEU A 27 0.78 16.66 10.78
C LEU A 27 0.12 18.00 11.06
N LEU A 28 0.46 18.60 12.21
CA LEU A 28 0.13 19.99 12.52
C LEU A 28 1.39 20.84 12.33
N ASN A 29 1.28 21.89 11.53
CA ASN A 29 2.33 22.86 11.30
C ASN A 29 1.79 24.22 11.77
N ASP A 30 2.08 24.59 13.01
CA ASP A 30 1.39 25.68 13.72
C ASP A 30 2.30 26.88 14.07
N ASN A 31 3.54 26.94 13.59
CA ASN A 31 4.45 28.04 13.94
C ASN A 31 5.19 28.65 12.74
N GLU A 32 5.07 29.98 12.60
CA GLU A 32 5.73 30.78 11.55
C GLU A 32 7.21 31.11 11.88
N GLU A 33 7.64 30.98 13.14
CA GLU A 33 9.01 31.34 13.56
C GLU A 33 10.05 30.20 13.44
N TYR A 34 9.61 28.94 13.45
CA TYR A 34 10.49 27.77 13.35
C TYR A 34 9.76 26.57 12.74
N SER A 35 10.46 25.76 11.94
CA SER A 35 9.93 24.52 11.38
C SER A 35 9.69 23.48 12.49
N GLN A 36 8.52 23.55 13.13
CA GLN A 36 8.09 22.59 14.14
C GLN A 36 7.25 21.50 13.48
N LEU A 37 7.77 20.27 13.50
CA LEU A 37 7.04 19.09 13.05
C LEU A 37 6.46 18.34 14.26
N ASN A 38 5.16 18.48 14.51
CA ASN A 38 4.47 17.67 15.54
C ASN A 38 3.99 16.35 14.92
N ILE A 39 4.61 15.25 15.35
CA ILE A 39 4.23 13.90 14.96
C ILE A 39 3.28 13.34 16.02
N SER A 40 1.98 13.37 15.73
CA SER A 40 0.93 12.74 16.55
C SER A 40 0.54 11.42 15.91
N TYR A 41 0.71 10.29 16.61
CA TYR A 41 0.30 8.97 16.12
C TYR A 41 -0.69 8.30 17.07
N PHE A 42 -1.74 7.70 16.52
CA PHE A 42 -2.67 6.85 17.27
C PHE A 42 -2.11 5.42 17.36
N LEU A 43 -1.78 4.97 18.57
CA LEU A 43 -1.31 3.60 18.85
C LEU A 43 -2.43 2.54 18.86
N LYS A 44 -3.68 2.91 18.60
CA LYS A 44 -4.79 1.94 18.54
C LYS A 44 -4.81 1.29 17.16
N GLU A 45 -5.08 -0.02 17.13
CA GLU A 45 -5.15 -0.87 15.94
C GLU A 45 -5.68 -0.09 14.72
N LEU A 46 -4.87 -0.07 13.65
CA LEU A 46 -5.17 0.66 12.44
C LEU A 46 -6.50 0.17 11.84
N ILE A 47 -7.55 0.95 12.02
CA ILE A 47 -8.76 0.80 11.23
C ILE A 47 -8.35 1.20 9.81
N LYS A 48 -8.63 0.36 8.79
CA LYS A 48 -8.27 0.62 7.38
C LYS A 48 -8.68 2.01 6.86
N SER A 49 -9.65 2.66 7.50
CA SER A 49 -10.13 4.01 7.17
C SER A 49 -9.19 5.15 7.57
N LEU A 50 -8.17 4.90 8.42
CA LEU A 50 -7.24 5.92 8.93
C LEU A 50 -5.86 5.87 8.27
N LYS A 51 -5.69 5.05 7.23
CA LYS A 51 -4.41 4.91 6.54
C LYS A 51 -4.23 6.10 5.57
N PRO A 52 -3.11 6.84 5.66
CA PRO A 52 -2.87 7.96 4.76
C PRO A 52 -2.74 7.49 3.31
N SER A 53 -3.19 8.33 2.38
CA SER A 53 -2.95 8.10 0.95
C SER A 53 -1.45 8.19 0.63
N TYR A 54 -1.00 7.54 -0.44
CA TYR A 54 0.40 7.65 -0.86
C TYR A 54 0.85 9.10 -1.11
N LYS A 55 -0.07 9.98 -1.52
CA LYS A 55 0.21 11.39 -1.73
C LYS A 55 0.56 12.07 -0.41
N GLU A 56 -0.23 11.83 0.63
CA GLU A 56 0.03 12.36 1.97
C GLU A 56 1.32 11.81 2.55
N VAL A 57 1.58 10.50 2.42
CA VAL A 57 2.85 9.90 2.85
C VAL A 57 4.05 10.60 2.19
N PHE A 58 3.99 10.83 0.88
CA PHE A 58 5.07 11.53 0.15
C PHE A 58 5.22 12.98 0.58
N VAL A 59 4.13 13.71 0.80
CA VAL A 59 4.16 15.08 1.32
C VAL A 59 4.79 15.11 2.72
N ASN A 60 4.39 14.20 3.61
CA ASN A 60 4.87 14.13 4.99
C ASN A 60 6.38 13.84 5.04
N ILE A 61 6.85 12.88 4.25
CA ILE A 61 8.28 12.57 4.16
C ILE A 61 9.04 13.77 3.56
N ASN A 62 8.50 14.43 2.54
CA ASN A 62 9.15 15.61 1.98
C ASN A 62 9.26 16.76 3.00
N LEU A 63 8.19 17.05 3.74
CA LEU A 63 8.21 18.04 4.82
C LEU A 63 9.27 17.71 5.88
N PHE A 64 9.38 16.44 6.26
CA PHE A 64 10.42 16.00 7.19
C PHE A 64 11.84 16.24 6.65
N LEU A 65 12.08 15.92 5.38
CA LEU A 65 13.37 16.20 4.74
C LEU A 65 13.65 17.71 4.66
N ASP A 66 12.63 18.52 4.35
CA ASP A 66 12.73 19.98 4.33
C ASP A 66 13.05 20.55 5.72
N CYS A 67 12.43 20.05 6.79
CA CYS A 67 12.77 20.43 8.17
C CYS A 67 14.22 20.12 8.53
N LEU A 68 14.76 19.01 8.00
CA LEU A 68 16.14 18.59 8.24
C LEU A 68 17.14 19.13 7.21
N LYS A 69 16.70 19.92 6.22
CA LYS A 69 17.53 20.35 5.08
C LYS A 69 18.78 21.11 5.51
N ASN A 70 18.67 21.96 6.53
CA ASN A 70 19.81 22.72 7.07
C ASN A 70 20.85 21.83 7.75
N THR A 71 20.46 20.61 8.17
CA THR A 71 21.39 19.62 8.72
C THR A 71 22.08 18.80 7.63
N ASN A 72 21.59 18.85 6.38
CA ASN A 72 22.12 18.09 5.25
C ASN A 72 23.38 18.72 4.64
N VAL A 73 24.33 19.10 5.50
CA VAL A 73 25.60 19.71 5.09
C VAL A 73 26.50 18.70 4.39
N ASN A 74 27.32 19.19 3.46
CA ASN A 74 28.36 18.36 2.86
C ASN A 74 29.50 18.16 3.86
N VAL A 75 29.77 16.92 4.23
CA VAL A 75 30.94 16.52 5.01
C VAL A 75 31.94 15.83 4.09
N PHE A 76 33.18 15.61 4.53
CA PHE A 76 34.24 15.01 3.69
C PHE A 76 33.86 13.67 3.00
N ALA A 77 32.86 12.96 3.51
CA ALA A 77 32.34 11.69 2.96
C ALA A 77 31.02 11.84 2.14
N GLY A 78 30.59 13.06 1.84
CA GLY A 78 29.34 13.39 1.17
C GLY A 78 28.33 14.09 2.08
N HIS A 79 27.09 14.23 1.61
CA HIS A 79 26.02 14.85 2.39
C HIS A 79 25.59 14.00 3.60
N VAL A 80 25.19 14.62 4.71
CA VAL A 80 24.71 13.91 5.92
C VAL A 80 23.59 12.91 5.58
N PHE A 81 22.68 13.27 4.68
CA PHE A 81 21.61 12.37 4.25
C PHE A 81 22.11 11.17 3.46
N ASN A 82 23.26 11.24 2.79
CA ASN A 82 23.86 10.08 2.14
C ASN A 82 24.31 9.04 3.19
N ILE A 83 24.89 9.52 4.30
CA ILE A 83 25.34 8.67 5.41
C ILE A 83 24.13 8.03 6.11
N ILE A 84 23.11 8.83 6.43
CA ILE A 84 21.86 8.35 7.05
C ILE A 84 21.17 7.37 6.10
N GLY A 85 21.02 7.75 4.84
CA GLY A 85 20.42 6.96 3.76
C GLY A 85 21.08 5.60 3.64
N GLY A 86 22.42 5.54 3.69
CA GLY A 86 23.18 4.29 3.69
C GLY A 86 22.75 3.27 4.75
N GLN A 87 22.17 3.72 5.87
CA GLN A 87 21.67 2.85 6.94
C GLN A 87 20.17 2.54 6.84
N ILE A 88 19.35 3.52 6.43
CA ILE A 88 17.88 3.41 6.57
C ILE A 88 17.14 3.19 5.26
N LYS A 89 17.72 3.58 4.11
CA LYS A 89 16.98 3.68 2.83
C LYS A 89 16.33 2.36 2.42
N GLY A 90 17.02 1.23 2.56
CA GLY A 90 16.47 -0.07 2.17
C GLY A 90 15.21 -0.44 2.96
N ARG A 91 15.23 -0.22 4.27
CA ARG A 91 14.07 -0.46 5.15
C ARG A 91 12.94 0.53 4.87
N LEU A 92 13.27 1.81 4.67
CA LEU A 92 12.29 2.85 4.35
C LEU A 92 11.59 2.59 3.01
N LEU A 93 12.34 2.36 1.94
CA LEU A 93 11.78 2.13 0.61
C LEU A 93 10.92 0.87 0.57
N LYS A 94 11.35 -0.20 1.25
CA LYS A 94 10.55 -1.42 1.38
C LYS A 94 9.24 -1.16 2.12
N LEU A 95 9.29 -0.44 3.24
CA LEU A 95 8.09 -0.07 4.00
C LEU A 95 7.12 0.75 3.15
N ILE A 96 7.60 1.73 2.40
CA ILE A 96 6.77 2.54 1.51
C ILE A 96 6.09 1.66 0.45
N VAL A 97 6.81 0.71 -0.15
CA VAL A 97 6.21 -0.21 -1.12
C VAL A 97 5.14 -1.07 -0.45
N ASP A 98 5.52 -1.81 0.59
CA ASP A 98 4.69 -2.85 1.21
C ASP A 98 3.48 -2.25 1.94
N GLU A 99 3.70 -1.16 2.69
CA GLU A 99 2.69 -0.57 3.58
C GLU A 99 2.04 0.69 3.01
N CYS A 100 2.30 1.09 1.76
CA CYS A 100 1.63 2.28 1.21
C CYS A 100 1.27 2.12 -0.27
N LEU A 101 2.26 1.78 -1.11
CA LEU A 101 2.03 1.72 -2.56
C LEU A 101 1.20 0.51 -2.98
N MET A 102 1.34 -0.64 -2.30
CA MET A 102 0.55 -1.84 -2.60
C MET A 102 -0.96 -1.61 -2.38
N ASP A 103 -1.34 -0.87 -1.34
CA ASP A 103 -2.76 -0.54 -1.09
C ASP A 103 -3.30 0.47 -2.09
N SER A 104 -2.43 1.35 -2.59
CA SER A 104 -2.76 2.40 -3.57
C SER A 104 -2.91 1.87 -5.00
N LEU A 105 -2.71 0.57 -5.24
CA LEU A 105 -2.95 -0.03 -6.56
C LEU A 105 -4.44 0.09 -6.93
N PRO A 106 -4.77 0.49 -8.17
CA PRO A 106 -6.16 0.54 -8.63
C PRO A 106 -6.89 -0.81 -8.46
N ALA A 107 -8.17 -0.76 -8.11
CA ALA A 107 -9.02 -1.94 -7.97
C ALA A 107 -9.92 -2.18 -9.19
N THR A 108 -10.03 -1.20 -10.08
CA THR A 108 -10.87 -1.23 -11.29
C THR A 108 -10.10 -0.68 -12.51
N MET A 109 -10.59 -1.00 -13.72
CA MET A 109 -10.02 -0.46 -14.97
C MET A 109 -10.15 1.07 -15.04
N ASP A 110 -11.27 1.63 -14.57
CA ASP A 110 -11.48 3.08 -14.57
C ASP A 110 -10.50 3.81 -13.64
N GLU A 111 -10.26 3.26 -12.44
CA GLU A 111 -9.23 3.77 -11.54
C GLU A 111 -7.84 3.63 -12.14
N TYR A 112 -7.56 2.55 -12.88
CA TYR A 112 -6.27 2.36 -13.55
C TYR A 112 -6.00 3.46 -14.57
N HIS A 113 -6.98 3.77 -15.43
CA HIS A 113 -6.84 4.82 -16.45
C HIS A 113 -6.68 6.23 -15.86
N LYS A 114 -7.24 6.48 -14.67
CA LYS A 114 -7.12 7.75 -13.95
C LYS A 114 -5.92 7.79 -13.00
N SER A 115 -5.20 6.67 -12.85
CA SER A 115 -4.16 6.54 -11.84
C SER A 115 -2.96 7.44 -12.14
N THR A 116 -2.57 8.22 -11.12
CA THR A 116 -1.36 9.04 -11.13
C THR A 116 -0.23 8.41 -10.33
N LEU A 117 -0.40 7.16 -9.86
CA LEU A 117 0.50 6.52 -8.91
C LEU A 117 1.93 6.42 -9.45
N VAL A 118 2.11 5.95 -10.69
CA VAL A 118 3.45 5.80 -11.30
C VAL A 118 4.18 7.13 -11.37
N GLN A 119 3.51 8.19 -11.84
CA GLN A 119 4.09 9.52 -11.92
C GLN A 119 4.41 10.10 -10.54
N GLY A 120 3.53 9.87 -9.57
CA GLY A 120 3.76 10.24 -8.17
C GLY A 120 5.00 9.57 -7.58
N VAL A 121 5.16 8.27 -7.81
CA VAL A 121 6.32 7.48 -7.34
C VAL A 121 7.62 7.93 -7.99
N LEU A 122 7.62 8.17 -9.30
CA LEU A 122 8.82 8.66 -10.00
C LEU A 122 9.23 10.06 -9.52
N ARG A 123 8.26 10.96 -9.33
CA ARG A 123 8.52 12.30 -8.79
C ARG A 123 9.06 12.23 -7.36
N PHE A 124 8.48 11.37 -6.52
CA PHE A 124 8.96 11.18 -5.16
C PHE A 124 10.37 10.57 -5.13
N GLN A 125 10.66 9.60 -5.98
CA GLN A 125 12.01 9.06 -6.13
C GLN A 125 13.01 10.17 -6.49
N GLN A 126 12.66 11.07 -7.42
CA GLN A 126 13.52 12.20 -7.78
C GLN A 126 13.78 13.12 -6.57
N ILE A 127 12.77 13.41 -5.76
CA ILE A 127 12.94 14.20 -4.52
C ILE A 127 13.94 13.53 -3.57
N LEU A 128 13.89 12.21 -3.41
CA LEU A 128 14.83 11.48 -2.55
C LEU A 128 16.27 11.52 -3.10
N VAL A 129 16.42 11.49 -4.44
CA VAL A 129 17.71 11.64 -5.12
C VAL A 129 18.26 13.06 -4.94
N ASP A 130 17.42 14.09 -5.16
CA ASP A 130 17.79 15.50 -5.03
C ASP A 130 18.22 15.87 -3.60
N ASN A 131 17.69 15.15 -2.60
CA ASN A 131 18.07 15.29 -1.19
C ASN A 131 19.27 14.41 -0.79
N PHE A 132 19.88 13.68 -1.72
CA PHE A 132 20.99 12.75 -1.47
C PHE A 132 20.66 11.61 -0.49
N LEU A 133 19.38 11.27 -0.31
CA LEU A 133 18.97 10.17 0.58
C LEU A 133 19.13 8.80 -0.12
N ILE A 134 18.94 8.77 -1.43
CA ILE A 134 19.08 7.57 -2.26
C ILE A 134 19.97 7.85 -3.47
N HIS A 135 20.59 6.79 -4.00
CA HIS A 135 21.38 6.82 -5.22
C HIS A 135 20.58 6.20 -6.37
N PRO A 136 20.35 6.92 -7.49
CA PRO A 136 19.41 6.50 -8.53
C PRO A 136 19.80 5.19 -9.22
N GLU A 137 21.10 4.88 -9.31
CA GLU A 137 21.59 3.67 -9.98
C GLU A 137 21.61 2.43 -9.08
N ILE A 138 21.61 2.63 -7.75
CA ILE A 138 21.76 1.54 -6.78
C ILE A 138 20.41 1.23 -6.14
N ASP A 139 19.66 2.27 -5.79
CA ASP A 139 18.42 2.18 -5.02
C ASP A 139 17.19 2.11 -5.95
N CYS A 140 17.09 1.00 -6.68
CA CYS A 140 16.08 0.80 -7.73
C CYS A 140 14.68 0.43 -7.21
N THR A 141 14.44 0.29 -5.90
CA THR A 141 13.19 -0.26 -5.34
C THR A 141 11.92 0.43 -5.87
N LEU A 142 11.88 1.77 -5.92
CA LEU A 142 10.72 2.52 -6.42
C LEU A 142 10.57 2.40 -7.94
N THR A 143 11.69 2.37 -8.67
CA THR A 143 11.71 2.13 -10.11
C THR A 143 11.25 0.72 -10.46
N ASP A 144 11.61 -0.28 -9.65
CA ASP A 144 11.19 -1.66 -9.86
C ASP A 144 9.69 -1.83 -9.57
N PHE A 145 9.16 -1.10 -8.58
CA PHE A 145 7.72 -1.01 -8.36
C PHE A 145 7.01 -0.44 -9.60
N THR A 146 7.48 0.68 -10.17
CA THR A 146 6.82 1.30 -11.33
C THR A 146 6.90 0.42 -12.57
N LYS A 147 8.03 -0.26 -12.82
CA LYS A 147 8.17 -1.25 -13.90
C LYS A 147 7.19 -2.42 -13.76
N LYS A 148 6.90 -2.84 -12.53
CA LYS A 148 5.98 -3.95 -12.24
C LYS A 148 4.53 -3.52 -12.06
N PHE A 149 4.23 -2.22 -12.15
CA PHE A 149 2.91 -1.67 -11.82
C PHE A 149 1.76 -2.35 -12.59
N GLU A 150 1.92 -2.53 -13.91
CA GLU A 150 0.89 -3.19 -14.72
C GLU A 150 0.66 -4.65 -14.28
N GLN A 151 1.73 -5.39 -14.02
CA GLN A 151 1.65 -6.76 -13.56
C GLN A 151 0.97 -6.86 -12.18
N LEU A 152 1.32 -5.95 -11.25
CA LEU A 152 0.72 -5.88 -9.92
C LEU A 152 -0.79 -5.57 -10.00
N PHE A 153 -1.18 -4.63 -10.85
CA PHE A 153 -2.58 -4.31 -11.10
C PHE A 153 -3.35 -5.51 -11.67
N ARG A 154 -2.82 -6.17 -12.70
CA ARG A 154 -3.43 -7.37 -13.30
C ARG A 154 -3.62 -8.48 -12.27
N ASN A 155 -2.59 -8.75 -11.47
CA ASN A 155 -2.66 -9.75 -10.40
C ASN A 155 -3.75 -9.40 -9.37
N ARG A 156 -3.86 -8.14 -8.95
CA ARG A 156 -4.90 -7.67 -8.02
C ARG A 156 -6.29 -7.84 -8.61
N LEU A 157 -6.48 -7.46 -9.87
CA LEU A 157 -7.76 -7.58 -10.57
C LEU A 157 -8.17 -9.05 -10.76
N THR A 158 -7.26 -9.90 -11.24
CA THR A 158 -7.51 -11.34 -11.41
C THR A 158 -7.88 -12.00 -10.10
N LYS A 159 -7.17 -11.68 -9.00
CA LYS A 159 -7.49 -12.21 -7.68
C LYS A 159 -8.91 -11.82 -7.25
N LYS A 160 -9.29 -10.54 -7.42
CA LYS A 160 -10.64 -10.05 -7.09
C LYS A 160 -11.72 -10.74 -7.93
N VAL A 161 -11.49 -10.94 -9.22
CA VAL A 161 -12.44 -11.65 -10.11
C VAL A 161 -12.63 -13.10 -9.66
N VAL A 162 -11.54 -13.80 -9.34
CA VAL A 162 -11.60 -15.18 -8.84
C VAL A 162 -12.31 -15.27 -7.49
N GLU A 163 -12.09 -14.31 -6.59
CA GLU A 163 -12.78 -14.22 -5.30
C GLU A 163 -14.29 -14.03 -5.48
N ILE A 164 -14.70 -13.08 -6.34
CA ILE A 164 -16.12 -12.85 -6.66
C ILE A 164 -16.74 -14.09 -7.31
N ALA A 165 -16.07 -14.72 -8.27
CA ALA A 165 -16.57 -15.94 -8.90
C ALA A 165 -16.75 -17.08 -7.89
N ARG A 166 -15.81 -17.23 -6.95
CA ARG A 166 -15.92 -18.21 -5.86
C ARG A 166 -17.10 -17.91 -4.95
N GLU A 167 -17.33 -16.63 -4.61
CA GLU A 167 -18.46 -16.20 -3.80
C GLU A 167 -19.80 -16.47 -4.50
N ILE A 168 -19.91 -16.15 -5.80
CA ILE A 168 -21.10 -16.45 -6.61
C ILE A 168 -21.35 -17.96 -6.64
N MET A 169 -20.33 -18.78 -6.90
CA MET A 169 -20.48 -20.24 -6.92
C MET A 169 -20.87 -20.80 -5.54
N HIS A 170 -20.33 -20.24 -4.46
CA HIS A 170 -20.66 -20.65 -3.10
C HIS A 170 -22.12 -20.32 -2.76
N ASN A 171 -22.58 -19.11 -3.10
CA ASN A 171 -23.97 -18.69 -2.88
C ASN A 171 -24.93 -19.51 -3.75
N ASP A 172 -24.60 -19.70 -5.04
CA ASP A 172 -25.41 -20.52 -5.95
C ASP A 172 -25.53 -21.98 -5.47
N LEU A 173 -24.49 -22.55 -4.83
CA LEU A 173 -24.55 -23.89 -4.24
C LEU A 173 -25.43 -23.96 -3.00
N GLN A 174 -25.46 -22.91 -2.16
CA GLN A 174 -26.32 -22.85 -0.97
C GLN A 174 -27.80 -22.65 -1.33
N ASP A 175 -28.09 -21.97 -2.45
CA ASP A 175 -29.44 -21.73 -2.96
C ASP A 175 -30.03 -22.91 -3.77
N MET A 176 -29.30 -24.02 -3.88
CA MET A 176 -29.79 -25.24 -4.54
C MET A 176 -30.80 -25.98 -3.65
N THR A 177 -32.07 -25.98 -4.05
CA THR A 177 -33.07 -26.94 -3.53
C THR A 177 -33.11 -28.21 -4.38
N ILE A 178 -33.12 -29.37 -3.73
CA ILE A 178 -33.30 -30.67 -4.39
C ILE A 178 -34.73 -30.75 -4.92
N VAL A 179 -34.90 -30.72 -6.25
CA VAL A 179 -36.17 -31.06 -6.89
C VAL A 179 -36.15 -32.56 -7.19
N VAL A 180 -36.79 -33.36 -6.33
CA VAL A 180 -37.07 -34.77 -6.65
C VAL A 180 -38.19 -34.79 -7.67
N VAL A 181 -37.84 -34.87 -8.96
CA VAL A 181 -38.81 -35.24 -10.00
C VAL A 181 -38.98 -36.74 -9.91
N GLY A 182 -40.22 -37.18 -9.63
CA GLY A 182 -40.57 -38.58 -9.36
C GLY A 182 -40.27 -39.54 -10.51
N VAL A 183 -39.01 -39.96 -10.61
CA VAL A 183 -38.57 -41.09 -11.44
C VAL A 183 -37.67 -41.94 -10.56
N ASP A 184 -37.99 -43.23 -10.47
CA ASP A 184 -37.32 -44.27 -9.68
C ASP A 184 -35.78 -44.10 -9.63
N VAL A 185 -35.31 -43.55 -8.52
CA VAL A 185 -33.90 -43.23 -8.23
C VAL A 185 -33.06 -44.52 -8.07
N ALA A 186 -33.69 -45.70 -8.07
CA ALA A 186 -33.05 -46.98 -7.84
C ALA A 186 -32.15 -47.48 -9.01
N LYS A 187 -32.19 -46.86 -10.20
CA LYS A 187 -31.52 -47.40 -11.39
C LYS A 187 -30.39 -46.56 -12.00
N ASN A 188 -30.09 -45.37 -11.48
CA ASN A 188 -29.00 -44.56 -12.05
C ASN A 188 -28.26 -43.72 -10.99
N PRO A 189 -27.00 -44.06 -10.63
CA PRO A 189 -26.20 -43.30 -9.66
C PRO A 189 -25.80 -41.90 -10.15
N PHE A 190 -26.02 -41.58 -11.43
CA PHE A 190 -25.61 -40.31 -12.06
C PHE A 190 -26.72 -39.25 -12.15
N CYS A 191 -27.91 -39.49 -11.59
CA CYS A 191 -29.01 -38.52 -11.62
C CYS A 191 -28.76 -37.26 -10.77
N PHE A 192 -27.71 -37.22 -9.94
CA PHE A 192 -27.38 -36.06 -9.11
C PHE A 192 -27.02 -34.79 -9.91
N LEU A 193 -26.55 -34.90 -11.15
CA LEU A 193 -26.12 -33.74 -11.93
C LEU A 193 -27.26 -33.00 -12.66
N PHE A 194 -28.43 -33.63 -12.83
CA PHE A 194 -29.51 -33.09 -13.68
C PHE A 194 -30.70 -32.49 -12.90
N SER A 195 -30.68 -32.50 -11.56
CA SER A 195 -31.82 -32.08 -10.73
C SER A 195 -31.64 -30.74 -10.00
N LEU A 196 -30.57 -30.00 -10.33
CA LEU A 196 -30.25 -28.71 -9.70
C LEU A 196 -30.92 -27.58 -10.50
N VAL A 197 -31.96 -26.96 -9.92
CA VAL A 197 -32.65 -25.80 -10.48
C VAL A 197 -32.47 -24.62 -9.55
N LYS A 198 -32.02 -23.48 -10.09
CA LYS A 198 -31.85 -22.22 -9.37
C LYS A 198 -33.22 -21.70 -8.92
N ASN A 199 -33.38 -21.40 -7.63
CA ASN A 199 -34.59 -20.76 -7.09
C ASN A 199 -34.68 -19.31 -7.60
N THR A 200 -35.21 -19.10 -8.81
CA THR A 200 -35.61 -17.76 -9.26
C THR A 200 -36.91 -17.41 -8.55
N CYS A 201 -36.82 -16.80 -7.37
CA CYS A 201 -37.97 -16.19 -6.71
C CYS A 201 -38.42 -14.98 -7.54
N GLY A 202 -39.26 -15.25 -8.54
CA GLY A 202 -39.93 -14.22 -9.33
C GLY A 202 -40.88 -13.44 -8.42
N LYS A 203 -40.51 -12.19 -8.11
CA LYS A 203 -41.49 -11.18 -7.75
C LYS A 203 -42.48 -11.06 -8.91
N LYS A 204 -43.64 -11.70 -8.77
CA LYS A 204 -44.83 -11.35 -9.54
C LYS A 204 -45.20 -9.92 -9.12
N VAL A 205 -44.87 -8.97 -9.98
CA VAL A 205 -45.54 -7.67 -10.00
C VAL A 205 -46.93 -7.97 -10.57
N PHE A 206 -47.94 -7.92 -9.70
CA PHE A 206 -49.33 -7.72 -10.10
C PHE A 206 -49.58 -6.22 -10.23
#